data_AF-A0A1G9UB33-F1
#
_entry.id   AF-A0A1G9UB33-F1
#
_cell.length_a   1.000
_cell.length_b   1.000
_cell.length_c   1.000
_cell.angle_alpha   90.00
_cell.angle_beta   90.00
_cell.angle_gamma   90.00
#
_symmetry.space_group_name_H-M   'P 1'
#
loop_
_entity.id
_entity.type
_entity.pdbx_description
1 polymer ?
#
loop_
_entity_poly.entity_id
_entity_poly.type
_entity_poly.pdbx_seq_one_letter_code
_entity_poly.pdbx_strand_id
1 'polypeptide(L)'
;MPRDRSDARADDAGGETTAAGLADDQLYRGLAATERRRVLYALLTVGPATAQQLATVLAGWQAGDSGRLVTAEQREELLTELVHVHLPLLDETGLVVRERPSSDIEIGPLDPRVRQLVRDSIAAEAAEE
;
A
#
# COMPACT_ATOMS: atom_id res chain seq x y z
N MET A 1 -34.49 47.34 -23.28
CA MET A 1 -34.19 46.50 -22.10
C MET A 1 -35.26 45.42 -22.04
N PRO A 2 -34.98 44.11 -21.81
CA PRO A 2 -33.82 43.47 -21.14
C PRO A 2 -33.01 42.53 -22.09
N ARG A 3 -31.68 42.51 -22.05
CA ARG A 3 -30.79 41.61 -21.25
C ARG A 3 -31.10 40.11 -21.43
N ASP A 4 -30.63 39.53 -22.52
CA ASP A 4 -30.38 38.10 -22.58
C ASP A 4 -29.10 37.81 -21.78
N ARG A 5 -29.26 37.01 -20.73
CA ARG A 5 -28.24 36.74 -19.73
C ARG A 5 -27.23 35.75 -20.32
N SER A 6 -25.99 36.19 -20.47
CA SER A 6 -24.87 35.31 -20.17
C SER A 6 -24.97 34.89 -18.71
N ASP A 7 -25.17 33.59 -18.48
CA ASP A 7 -24.92 32.88 -17.23
C ASP A 7 -24.66 31.41 -17.64
N ALA A 8 -23.41 31.03 -17.89
CA ALA A 8 -22.57 30.40 -16.87
C ALA A 8 -23.28 29.22 -16.17
N ARG A 9 -22.95 28.01 -16.63
CA ARG A 9 -22.77 26.82 -15.78
C ARG A 9 -21.77 25.91 -16.51
N ALA A 10 -20.49 26.28 -16.46
CA ALA A 10 -19.51 25.56 -15.65
C ALA A 10 -20.07 24.88 -14.38
N ASP A 11 -19.50 23.72 -14.12
CA ASP A 11 -19.56 22.95 -12.87
C ASP A 11 -20.84 22.15 -12.60
N ASP A 12 -20.73 20.84 -12.83
CA ASP A 12 -20.97 19.90 -11.73
C ASP A 12 -19.88 18.81 -11.77
N ALA A 13 -18.75 19.17 -11.15
CA ALA A 13 -17.81 18.21 -10.60
C ALA A 13 -18.46 17.64 -9.34
N GLY A 14 -18.89 16.39 -9.40
CA GLY A 14 -19.60 15.77 -8.29
C GLY A 14 -20.02 14.36 -8.63
N GLY A 15 -19.09 13.51 -9.09
CA GLY A 15 -19.33 12.08 -9.05
C GLY A 15 -19.71 11.75 -7.61
N GLU A 16 -20.95 11.30 -7.41
CA GLU A 16 -21.49 10.93 -6.10
C GLU A 16 -20.45 10.04 -5.43
N THR A 17 -19.75 10.62 -4.46
CA THR A 17 -18.69 9.94 -3.73
C THR A 17 -19.40 8.99 -2.79
N THR A 18 -19.79 7.84 -3.33
CA THR A 18 -20.44 6.77 -2.59
C THR A 18 -19.41 6.15 -1.67
N ALA A 19 -19.88 5.60 -0.54
CA ALA A 19 -18.99 4.91 0.40
C ALA A 19 -18.22 3.75 -0.26
N ALA A 20 -18.82 3.10 -1.27
CA ALA A 20 -18.16 2.07 -2.07
C ALA A 20 -17.02 2.65 -2.92
N GLY A 21 -17.25 3.77 -3.63
CA GLY A 21 -16.20 4.43 -4.43
C GLY A 21 -15.02 4.91 -3.58
N LEU A 22 -15.28 5.46 -2.39
CA LEU A 22 -14.21 5.85 -1.45
C LEU A 22 -13.39 4.67 -0.93
N ALA A 23 -14.04 3.52 -0.72
CA ALA A 23 -13.35 2.31 -0.28
C ALA A 23 -12.45 1.76 -1.40
N ASP A 24 -12.93 1.78 -2.65
CA ASP A 24 -12.14 1.39 -3.82
C ASP A 24 -10.95 2.33 -4.03
N ASP A 25 -11.13 3.65 -3.93
CA ASP A 25 -10.05 4.63 -4.07
C ASP A 25 -8.95 4.43 -3.00
N GLN A 26 -9.33 4.17 -1.75
CA GLN A 26 -8.40 3.85 -0.68
C GLN A 26 -7.65 2.54 -0.94
N LEU A 27 -8.36 1.52 -1.42
CA LEU A 27 -7.76 0.24 -1.81
C LEU A 27 -6.74 0.42 -2.93
N TYR A 28 -7.10 1.12 -4.01
CA TYR A 28 -6.20 1.39 -5.13
C TYR A 28 -4.98 2.20 -4.69
N ARG A 29 -5.17 3.24 -3.87
CA ARG A 29 -4.07 4.02 -3.29
C ARG A 29 -3.10 3.15 -2.50
N GLY A 30 -3.63 2.27 -1.65
CA GLY A 30 -2.85 1.34 -0.84
C GLY A 30 -2.05 0.35 -1.70
N LEU A 31 -2.66 -0.19 -2.76
CA LEU A 31 -2.03 -1.19 -3.63
C LEU A 31 -1.17 -0.62 -4.76
N ALA A 32 -1.16 0.69 -4.99
CA ALA A 32 -0.46 1.28 -6.14
C ALA A 32 1.07 1.08 -6.14
N ALA A 33 1.73 1.05 -4.98
CA ALA A 33 3.18 0.85 -4.91
C ALA A 33 3.55 -0.61 -4.68
N THR A 34 4.61 -1.04 -5.37
CA THR A 34 5.18 -2.38 -5.26
C THR A 34 5.61 -2.71 -3.83
N GLU A 35 6.26 -1.76 -3.16
CA GLU A 35 6.73 -1.89 -1.78
C GLU A 35 5.55 -2.15 -0.83
N ARG A 36 4.42 -1.47 -1.01
CA ARG A 36 3.22 -1.68 -0.21
C ARG A 36 2.59 -3.05 -0.45
N ARG A 37 2.54 -3.51 -1.71
CA ARG A 37 2.08 -4.88 -2.03
C ARG A 37 3.01 -5.93 -1.42
N ARG A 38 4.33 -5.71 -1.47
CA ARG A 38 5.34 -6.59 -0.85
C ARG A 38 5.20 -6.64 0.67
N VAL A 39 4.93 -5.51 1.34
CA VAL A 39 4.62 -5.46 2.79
C VAL A 39 3.38 -6.30 3.11
N LEU A 40 2.28 -6.09 2.37
CA LEU A 40 1.05 -6.85 2.57
C LEU A 40 1.27 -8.35 2.34
N TYR A 41 2.02 -8.70 1.29
CA TYR A 41 2.36 -10.08 0.99
C TYR A 41 3.23 -10.72 2.09
N ALA A 42 4.20 -9.98 2.63
CA ALA A 42 5.04 -10.44 3.74
C ALA A 42 4.17 -10.76 4.97
N LEU A 43 3.30 -9.84 5.38
CA LEU A 43 2.39 -10.04 6.51
C LEU A 43 1.39 -11.18 6.29
N LEU A 44 0.89 -11.38 5.06
CA LEU A 44 0.05 -12.52 4.70
C LEU A 44 0.78 -13.87 4.76
N THR A 45 2.12 -13.86 4.72
CA THR A 45 2.96 -15.06 4.70
C THR A 45 3.50 -15.39 6.08
N VAL A 46 4.02 -14.39 6.81
CA VAL A 46 4.68 -14.57 8.11
C VAL A 46 3.77 -14.27 9.30
N GLY A 47 2.62 -13.62 9.08
CA GLY A 47 1.75 -13.13 10.14
C GLY A 47 2.14 -11.74 10.66
N PRO A 48 1.59 -11.34 11.83
CA PRO A 48 1.94 -10.09 12.50
C PRO A 48 3.45 -9.91 12.66
N ALA A 49 3.96 -8.73 12.34
CA ALA A 49 5.39 -8.45 12.40
C ALA A 49 5.69 -6.97 12.66
N THR A 50 6.83 -6.70 13.29
CA THR A 50 7.35 -5.34 13.46
C THR A 50 7.89 -4.76 12.15
N ALA A 51 8.00 -3.42 12.09
CA ALA A 51 8.62 -2.75 10.94
C ALA A 51 10.06 -3.23 10.67
N GLN A 52 10.83 -3.55 11.72
CA GLN A 52 12.19 -4.10 11.60
C GLN A 52 12.21 -5.50 10.97
N GLN A 53 11.28 -6.37 11.36
CA GLN A 53 11.15 -7.71 10.77
C GLN A 53 10.75 -7.61 9.30
N LEU A 54 9.78 -6.74 8.98
CA LEU A 54 9.38 -6.49 7.59
C LEU A 54 10.54 -5.95 6.75
N ALA A 55 11.31 -4.99 7.27
CA ALA A 55 12.50 -4.49 6.59
C ALA A 55 13.52 -5.61 6.30
N THR A 56 13.69 -6.54 7.25
CA THR A 56 14.59 -7.69 7.09
C THR A 56 14.10 -8.66 6.03
N VAL A 57 12.81 -8.99 6.01
CA VAL A 57 12.21 -9.88 5.01
C VAL A 57 12.32 -9.30 3.60
N LEU A 58 11.95 -8.03 3.45
CA LEU A 58 11.97 -7.32 2.17
C LEU A 58 13.40 -7.13 1.64
N ALA A 59 14.36 -6.81 2.51
CA ALA A 59 15.77 -6.79 2.15
C ALA A 59 16.25 -8.17 1.67
N GLY A 60 15.78 -9.26 2.28
CA GLY A 60 16.06 -10.62 1.83
C GLY A 60 15.55 -10.90 0.42
N TRP A 61 14.35 -10.41 0.07
CA TRP A 61 13.80 -10.53 -1.28
C TRP A 61 14.59 -9.70 -2.28
N GLN A 62 14.90 -8.43 -1.97
CA GLN A 62 15.73 -7.60 -2.85
C GLN A 62 17.13 -8.20 -3.10
N ALA A 63 17.70 -8.89 -2.11
CA ALA A 63 18.96 -9.62 -2.28
C ALA A 63 18.81 -10.81 -3.23
N GLY A 64 17.69 -11.53 -3.14
CA GLY A 64 17.31 -12.61 -4.05
C GLY A 64 17.14 -12.12 -5.49
N ASP A 65 16.29 -11.10 -5.69
CA ASP A 65 15.95 -10.50 -6.99
C ASP A 65 17.21 -9.95 -7.69
N SER A 66 18.03 -9.18 -6.95
CA SER A 66 19.20 -8.50 -7.55
C SER A 66 20.47 -9.36 -7.62
N GLY A 67 20.47 -10.56 -6.99
CA GLY A 67 21.65 -11.40 -6.82
C GLY A 67 22.78 -10.74 -6.01
N ARG A 68 22.52 -9.63 -5.33
CA ARG A 68 23.50 -8.87 -4.53
C ARG A 68 23.19 -8.96 -3.06
N LEU A 69 24.23 -8.94 -2.23
CA LEU A 69 24.06 -8.81 -0.79
C LEU A 69 23.55 -7.42 -0.46
N VAL A 70 22.42 -7.34 0.25
CA VAL A 70 21.90 -6.09 0.80
C VAL A 70 22.76 -5.66 1.99
N THR A 71 23.21 -4.40 1.97
CA THR A 71 24.02 -3.83 3.05
C THR A 71 23.17 -3.48 4.27
N ALA A 72 23.82 -3.28 5.42
CA ALA A 72 23.12 -2.80 6.62
C ALA A 72 22.47 -1.42 6.38
N GLU A 73 23.15 -0.54 5.64
CA GLU A 73 22.67 0.80 5.30
C GLU A 73 21.41 0.75 4.42
N GLN A 74 21.40 -0.11 3.40
CA GLN A 74 20.21 -0.31 2.55
C GLN A 74 19.00 -0.84 3.34
N ARG A 75 19.24 -1.71 4.34
CA ARG A 75 18.17 -2.19 5.22
C ARG A 75 17.66 -1.07 6.15
N GLU A 76 18.54 -0.19 6.63
CA GLU A 76 18.14 0.97 7.45
C GLU A 76 17.35 2.00 6.63
N GLU A 77 17.75 2.23 5.37
CA GLU A 77 17.02 3.07 4.43
C GLU A 77 15.61 2.51 4.17
N LEU A 78 15.52 1.21 3.88
CA LEU A 78 14.25 0.52 3.70
C LEU A 78 13.36 0.62 4.96
N LEU A 79 13.93 0.42 6.16
CA LEU A 79 13.19 0.58 7.41
C LEU A 79 12.64 2.00 7.56
N THR A 80 13.46 3.01 7.24
CA THR A 80 13.06 4.41 7.29
C THR A 80 11.90 4.67 6.33
N GLU A 81 11.99 4.18 5.10
CA GLU A 81 10.93 4.31 4.10
C GLU A 81 9.64 3.60 4.52
N LEU A 82 9.74 2.40 5.08
CA LEU A 82 8.59 1.67 5.61
C LEU A 82 7.88 2.46 6.71
N VAL A 83 8.62 2.96 7.69
CA VAL A 83 8.06 3.66 8.85
C VAL A 83 7.43 5.00 8.46
N HIS A 84 8.05 5.74 7.53
CA HIS A 84 7.67 7.11 7.23
C HIS A 84 6.79 7.26 5.99
N VAL A 85 6.80 6.29 5.07
CA VAL A 85 6.06 6.37 3.80
C VAL A 85 5.03 5.26 3.70
N HIS A 86 5.47 4.01 3.69
CA HIS A 86 4.59 2.90 3.28
C HIS A 86 3.58 2.52 4.34
N LEU A 87 4.02 2.34 5.58
CA LEU A 87 3.12 1.90 6.66
C LEU A 87 2.08 2.96 7.04
N PRO A 88 2.40 4.27 7.14
CA PRO A 88 1.37 5.30 7.34
C PRO A 88 0.31 5.29 6.25
N LEU A 89 0.70 5.17 4.98
CA LEU A 89 -0.25 5.10 3.87
C LEU A 89 -1.14 3.85 3.92
N LEU A 90 -0.57 2.69 4.27
CA LEU A 90 -1.32 1.45 4.43
C LEU A 90 -2.32 1.53 5.60
N ASP A 91 -1.91 2.16 6.71
CA ASP A 91 -2.73 2.36 7.90
C ASP A 91 -3.92 3.31 7.62
N GLU A 92 -3.67 4.41 6.91
CA GLU A 92 -4.72 5.34 6.43
C GLU A 92 -5.79 4.65 5.57
N THR A 93 -5.39 3.63 4.80
CA THR A 93 -6.31 2.86 3.94
C THR A 93 -6.97 1.68 4.65
N GLY A 94 -6.62 1.41 5.92
CA GLY A 94 -7.13 0.27 6.69
C GLY A 94 -6.63 -1.09 6.20
N LEU A 95 -5.66 -1.13 5.29
CA LEU A 95 -5.08 -2.39 4.78
C LEU A 95 -4.16 -3.06 5.79
N VAL A 96 -3.57 -2.26 6.69
CA VAL A 96 -2.87 -2.73 7.88
C VAL A 96 -3.46 -2.06 9.11
N VAL A 97 -3.25 -2.68 10.27
CA VAL A 97 -3.64 -2.14 11.57
C VAL A 97 -2.44 -2.23 12.50
N ARG A 98 -2.25 -1.18 13.30
CA ARG A 98 -1.28 -1.14 14.39
C ARG A 98 -1.91 -0.54 15.63
N GLU A 99 -1.61 -1.11 16.79
CA GLU A 99 -1.99 -0.49 18.07
C GLU A 99 -1.12 0.72 18.41
N ARG A 100 0.17 0.68 18.06
CA ARG A 100 1.15 1.75 18.29
C ARG A 100 2.18 1.81 17.17
N PRO A 101 2.88 2.94 16.99
CA PRO A 101 3.94 3.05 15.96
C PRO A 101 5.04 1.99 16.09
N SER A 102 5.30 1.49 17.30
CA SER A 102 6.30 0.46 17.61
C SER A 102 5.69 -0.93 17.84
N SER A 103 4.39 -1.12 17.66
CA SER A 103 3.75 -2.43 17.82
C SER A 103 3.91 -3.28 16.57
N ASP A 104 3.49 -4.53 16.68
CA ASP A 104 3.31 -5.38 15.52
C ASP A 104 2.31 -4.73 14.55
N ILE A 105 2.59 -4.94 13.27
CA ILE A 105 1.74 -4.58 12.15
C ILE A 105 0.98 -5.83 11.76
N GLU A 106 -0.34 -5.70 11.65
CA GLU A 106 -1.23 -6.77 11.25
C GLU A 106 -1.94 -6.41 9.95
N ILE A 107 -2.36 -7.41 9.20
CA ILE A 107 -3.27 -7.20 8.07
C ILE A 107 -4.62 -6.77 8.62
N GLY A 108 -5.15 -5.68 8.09
CA GLY A 108 -6.50 -5.23 8.41
C GLY A 108 -7.58 -6.17 7.89
N PRO A 109 -8.86 -5.83 8.07
CA PRO A 109 -9.98 -6.60 7.54
C PRO A 109 -10.01 -6.52 6.00
N LEU A 110 -9.16 -7.29 5.34
CA LEU A 110 -9.12 -7.41 3.88
C LEU A 110 -10.17 -8.41 3.37
N ASP A 111 -10.77 -8.11 2.23
CA ASP A 111 -11.56 -9.08 1.47
C ASP A 111 -10.65 -10.21 0.94
N PRO A 112 -11.09 -11.49 0.95
CA PRO A 112 -10.31 -12.61 0.41
C PRO A 112 -9.84 -12.41 -1.04
N ARG A 113 -10.62 -11.73 -1.89
CA ARG A 113 -10.24 -11.41 -3.28
C ARG A 113 -9.08 -10.42 -3.31
N VAL A 114 -9.07 -9.44 -2.42
CA VAL A 114 -7.95 -8.49 -2.30
C VAL A 114 -6.68 -9.21 -1.83
N ARG A 115 -6.80 -10.13 -0.86
CA ARG A 115 -5.66 -10.98 -0.45
C ARG A 115 -5.09 -11.77 -1.63
N GLN A 116 -5.97 -12.32 -2.47
CA GLN A 116 -5.55 -13.05 -3.66
C GLN A 116 -4.88 -12.13 -4.67
N LEU A 117 -5.45 -10.94 -4.92
CA LEU A 117 -4.85 -9.93 -5.81
C LEU A 117 -3.43 -9.53 -5.38
N VAL A 118 -3.20 -9.34 -4.08
CA VAL A 118 -1.85 -9.05 -3.55
C VAL A 118 -0.88 -10.19 -3.88
N ARG A 119 -1.28 -11.45 -3.69
CA ARG A 119 -0.45 -12.62 -4.02
C ARG A 119 -0.17 -12.72 -5.51
N ASP A 120 -1.19 -12.54 -6.33
CA ASP A 120 -1.09 -12.61 -7.79
C ASP A 120 -0.17 -11.50 -8.34
N SER A 121 -0.24 -10.29 -7.75
CA SER A 121 0.63 -9.18 -8.13
C SER A 121 2.10 -9.48 -7.88
N ILE A 122 2.46 -10.10 -6.76
CA ILE A 122 3.86 -10.45 -6.48
C ILE A 122 4.33 -11.61 -7.37
N ALA A 123 3.44 -12.56 -7.66
CA ALA A 123 3.75 -13.65 -8.59
C ALA A 123 3.98 -13.16 -10.03
N ALA A 124 3.22 -12.15 -10.47
CA ALA A 124 3.42 -11.51 -11.77
C ALA A 124 4.79 -10.79 -11.85
N GLU A 125 5.18 -10.07 -10.79
CA GLU A 125 6.48 -9.41 -10.71
C GLU A 125 7.65 -10.41 -10.81
N ALA A 126 7.55 -11.57 -10.14
CA ALA A 126 8.57 -12.62 -10.21
C ALA A 126 8.64 -13.35 -11.57
N ALA A 127 7.64 -13.19 -12.44
CA ALA A 127 7.59 -13.82 -13.76
C ALA A 127 8.10 -12.89 -14.88
N GLU A 128 8.29 -11.61 -14.60
CA GLU A 128 8.76 -10.59 -15.55
C GLU A 128 10.29 -10.34 -15.49
N GLU A 129 11.00 -10.99 -14.56
CA GLU A 129 12.47 -11.01 -14.43
C GLU A 129 13.11 -12.26 -15.05
#